data_AF-A0A6L6YDJ9-F1
#
_entry.id   AF-A0A6L6YDJ9-F1
#
_cell.length_a   1.000
_cell.length_b   1.000
_cell.length_c   1.000
_cell.angle_alpha   90.00
_cell.angle_beta   90.00
_cell.angle_gamma   90.00
#
_symmetry.space_group_name_H-M   'P 1'
#
loop_
_entity.id
_entity.type
_entity.pdbx_description
1 polymer ?
#
loop_
_entity_poly.entity_id
_entity_poly.type
_entity_poly.pdbx_seq_one_letter_code
_entity_poly.pdbx_strand_id
1 'polypeptide(L)'
;MDKIDLFVLAILVLVLTIVGGGIFNKYIMPPDHIATDDELLMISRETPCAAEEFLNALTPSDRSNSKPLTIRDARNLASECTERDEEINLHEKQLKTLNGINK
;
A
#
# COMPACT_ATOMS: atom_id res chain seq x y z
N MET A 1 37.73 27.39 14.21
CA MET A 1 36.30 27.11 13.96
C MET A 1 35.52 27.85 15.02
N ASP A 2 34.97 29.01 14.66
CA ASP A 2 34.38 29.95 15.59
C ASP A 2 33.01 29.48 16.08
N LYS A 3 32.56 30.00 17.24
CA LYS A 3 31.20 29.73 17.77
C LYS A 3 30.08 29.99 16.75
N ILE A 4 30.31 30.93 15.84
CA ILE A 4 29.39 31.31 14.76
C ILE A 4 29.25 30.16 13.75
N ASP A 5 30.34 29.51 13.40
CA ASP A 5 30.35 28.39 12.44
C ASP A 5 29.60 27.17 13.00
N LEU A 6 29.80 26.89 14.29
CA LEU A 6 29.07 25.83 15.00
C LEU A 6 27.56 26.11 15.07
N PHE A 7 27.17 27.36 15.28
CA PHE A 7 25.76 27.76 15.33
C PHE A 7 25.09 27.64 13.96
N VAL A 8 25.78 28.06 12.90
CA VAL A 8 25.28 27.92 11.52
C VAL A 8 25.14 26.45 11.12
N LEU A 9 26.10 25.60 11.47
CA LEU A 9 26.03 24.16 11.23
C LEU A 9 24.83 23.52 11.97
N ALA A 10 24.60 23.90 13.23
CA ALA A 10 23.48 23.40 14.01
C ALA A 10 22.13 23.78 13.40
N ILE A 11 21.99 25.02 12.90
CA ILE A 11 20.78 25.46 12.19
C ILE A 11 20.60 24.69 10.88
N LEU A 12 21.66 24.49 10.11
CA LEU A 12 21.60 23.75 8.84
C LEU A 12 21.09 22.31 9.07
N VAL A 13 21.65 21.61 10.06
CA VAL A 13 21.22 20.25 10.42
C VAL A 13 19.76 20.23 10.85
N LEU A 14 19.33 21.20 11.65
CA LEU A 14 17.92 21.30 12.08
C LEU A 14 16.97 21.50 10.89
N VAL A 15 17.33 22.35 9.93
CA VAL A 15 16.51 22.55 8.72
C VAL A 15 16.43 21.28 7.89
N LEU A 16 17.56 20.58 7.70
CA LEU A 16 17.60 19.33 6.94
C LEU A 16 16.75 18.22 7.58
N THR A 17 16.71 18.13 8.91
CA THR A 17 15.88 17.12 9.59
C THR A 17 14.39 17.45 9.51
N ILE A 18 14.01 18.72 9.61
CA ILE A 18 12.60 19.16 9.47
C ILE A 18 12.11 18.91 8.05
N VAL A 19 12.89 19.31 7.05
CA VAL A 19 12.55 19.11 5.62
C VAL A 19 12.52 17.63 5.29
N GLY A 20 13.56 16.87 5.66
CA GLY A 20 13.63 15.43 5.43
C GLY A 20 12.49 14.66 6.12
N GLY A 21 12.17 15.00 7.37
CA GLY A 21 11.07 14.39 8.12
C GLY A 21 9.70 14.68 7.49
N GLY A 22 9.46 15.92 7.04
CA GLY A 22 8.22 16.31 6.39
C GLY A 22 7.99 15.57 5.06
N ILE A 23 9.05 15.40 4.26
CA ILE A 23 9.01 14.64 3.00
C ILE A 23 8.78 13.16 3.29
N PHE A 24 9.48 12.57 4.26
CA PHE A 24 9.34 11.15 4.60
C PHE A 24 7.90 10.79 5.00
N ASN A 25 7.27 11.63 5.84
CA ASN A 25 5.89 11.43 6.29
C ASN A 25 4.82 11.70 5.21
N LYS A 26 5.17 12.33 4.09
CA LYS A 26 4.23 12.58 2.98
C LYS A 26 4.35 11.53 1.88
N TYR A 27 5.58 11.12 1.56
CA TYR A 27 5.86 10.28 0.40
C TYR A 27 6.14 8.82 0.74
N ILE A 28 6.75 8.52 1.90
CA ILE A 28 7.12 7.14 2.28
C ILE A 28 6.08 6.53 3.23
N MET A 29 5.61 7.30 4.21
CA MET A 29 4.57 6.87 5.14
C MET A 29 3.41 7.87 5.08
N PRO A 30 2.62 7.88 3.99
CA PRO A 30 1.50 8.81 3.86
C PRO A 30 0.57 8.68 5.07
N PRO A 31 0.03 9.79 5.57
CA PRO A 31 -0.90 9.77 6.70
C PRO A 31 -2.07 8.87 6.35
N ASP A 32 -2.37 7.99 7.29
CA ASP A 32 -3.45 7.03 7.14
C ASP A 32 -4.78 7.78 7.12
N HIS A 33 -5.36 7.88 5.93
CA HIS A 33 -6.59 8.60 5.70
C HIS A 33 -7.59 7.68 5.01
N ILE A 34 -8.86 8.06 5.09
CA ILE A 34 -9.93 7.37 4.37
C ILE A 34 -9.62 7.48 2.88
N ALA A 35 -9.53 6.33 2.22
CA ALA A 35 -9.29 6.27 0.79
C ALA A 35 -10.46 6.93 0.07
N THR A 36 -10.14 7.82 -0.87
CA THR A 36 -11.17 8.43 -1.72
C THR A 36 -11.54 7.45 -2.84
N ASP A 37 -12.78 7.47 -3.33
CA ASP A 37 -13.24 6.59 -4.41
C ASP A 37 -12.26 6.55 -5.61
N ASP A 38 -11.69 7.70 -5.99
CA ASP A 38 -10.69 7.81 -7.05
C ASP A 38 -9.39 7.02 -6.76
N GLU A 39 -8.93 7.02 -5.51
CA GLU A 39 -7.74 6.27 -5.11
C GLU A 39 -8.01 4.76 -5.07
N LEU A 40 -9.17 4.33 -4.58
CA LEU A 40 -9.56 2.93 -4.67
C LEU A 40 -9.66 2.46 -6.13
N LEU A 41 -10.16 3.33 -7.02
CA LEU A 41 -10.31 3.04 -8.44
C LEU A 41 -8.95 3.03 -9.18
N MET A 42 -7.98 3.80 -8.69
CA MET A 42 -6.61 3.72 -9.17
C MET A 42 -5.95 2.40 -8.76
N ILE A 43 -6.09 2.01 -7.48
CA ILE A 43 -5.53 0.74 -6.99
C ILE A 43 -6.20 -0.44 -7.70
N SER A 44 -7.53 -0.44 -7.87
CA SER A 44 -8.23 -1.53 -8.56
C SER A 44 -7.89 -1.62 -10.05
N ARG A 45 -7.46 -0.52 -10.69
CA ARG A 45 -6.92 -0.56 -12.05
C ARG A 45 -5.53 -1.17 -12.13
N GLU A 46 -4.69 -0.95 -11.12
CA GLU A 46 -3.36 -1.57 -11.03
C GLU A 46 -3.46 -3.04 -10.63
N THR A 47 -4.36 -3.38 -9.70
CA THR A 47 -4.62 -4.72 -9.18
C THR A 47 -6.10 -5.08 -9.34
N PRO A 48 -6.53 -5.62 -10.49
CA PRO A 48 -7.94 -5.93 -10.75
C PRO A 48 -8.53 -6.94 -9.75
N CYS A 49 -7.68 -7.78 -9.15
CA CYS A 49 -8.09 -8.74 -8.13
C CYS A 49 -8.51 -8.05 -6.81
N ALA A 50 -8.00 -6.84 -6.53
CA ALA A 50 -8.31 -6.08 -5.32
C ALA A 50 -9.71 -5.41 -5.36
N ALA A 51 -10.30 -5.29 -6.55
CA ALA A 51 -11.59 -4.63 -6.73
C ALA A 51 -12.73 -5.31 -5.97
N GLU A 52 -12.75 -6.65 -5.96
CA GLU A 52 -13.76 -7.45 -5.26
C GLU A 52 -13.56 -7.38 -3.74
N GLU A 53 -12.30 -7.38 -3.30
CA GLU A 53 -11.92 -7.24 -1.90
C GLU A 53 -12.31 -5.85 -1.35
N PHE A 54 -12.15 -4.78 -2.14
CA PHE A 54 -12.62 -3.44 -1.78
C PHE A 54 -14.13 -3.39 -1.63
N LEU A 55 -14.86 -4.00 -2.56
CA LEU A 55 -16.32 -4.09 -2.47
C LEU A 55 -16.74 -4.85 -1.22
N ASN A 56 -16.10 -5.97 -0.91
CA ASN A 56 -16.42 -6.76 0.28
C ASN A 56 -16.12 -6.00 1.58
N ALA A 57 -14.99 -5.28 1.63
CA ALA A 57 -14.60 -4.47 2.78
C ALA A 57 -15.50 -3.23 2.99
N LEU A 58 -16.02 -2.65 1.90
CA LEU A 58 -16.97 -1.53 1.92
C LEU A 58 -18.42 -1.99 2.17
N THR A 59 -18.76 -3.24 1.82
CA THR A 59 -20.10 -3.79 1.97
C THR A 59 -20.39 -4.09 3.45
N PRO A 60 -21.42 -3.48 4.05
CA PRO A 60 -21.76 -3.74 5.44
C PRO A 60 -22.28 -5.17 5.59
N SER A 61 -21.48 -6.03 6.21
CA SER A 61 -21.93 -7.36 6.65
C SER A 61 -22.72 -7.21 7.96
N ASP A 62 -24.06 -7.15 7.86
CA ASP A 62 -25.15 -7.36 8.85
C ASP A 62 -25.01 -7.01 10.35
N ARG A 63 -23.88 -6.51 10.85
CA ARG A 63 -23.69 -6.20 12.27
C ARG A 63 -22.70 -5.07 12.59
N SER A 64 -22.06 -4.49 11.59
CA SER A 64 -21.10 -3.40 11.82
C SER A 64 -21.29 -2.32 10.77
N ASN A 65 -21.48 -1.08 11.22
CA ASN A 65 -21.42 0.11 10.38
C ASN A 65 -20.29 -0.04 9.37
N SER A 66 -20.60 0.18 8.08
CA SER A 66 -19.60 0.24 7.01
C SER A 66 -18.46 1.16 7.46
N LYS A 67 -17.31 0.56 7.75
CA LYS A 67 -16.14 1.30 8.22
C LYS A 67 -15.45 1.83 6.97
N PRO A 68 -15.18 3.14 6.86
CA PRO A 68 -14.49 3.67 5.70
C PRO A 68 -13.11 3.00 5.57
N LEU A 69 -12.81 2.49 4.38
CA LEU A 69 -11.56 1.82 4.08
C LEU A 69 -10.43 2.85 4.05
N THR A 70 -9.37 2.64 4.83
CA THR A 70 -8.21 3.52 4.79
C THR A 70 -7.35 3.21 3.56
N ILE A 71 -6.59 4.17 3.07
CA ILE A 71 -5.69 3.96 1.93
C ILE A 71 -4.64 2.88 2.20
N ARG A 72 -4.23 2.73 3.47
CA ARG A 72 -3.33 1.66 3.90
C ARG A 72 -3.99 0.31 3.84
N ASP A 73 -5.23 0.19 4.36
CA ASP A 73 -5.98 -1.05 4.29
C ASP A 73 -6.23 -1.45 2.82
N ALA A 74 -6.59 -0.49 1.96
CA ALA A 74 -6.78 -0.72 0.53
C ALA A 74 -5.50 -1.24 -0.16
N ARG A 75 -4.33 -0.64 0.11
CA ARG A 75 -3.06 -1.17 -0.43
C ARG A 75 -2.70 -2.54 0.12
N ASN A 76 -2.99 -2.80 1.39
CA ASN A 76 -2.70 -4.09 2.00
C ASN A 76 -3.56 -5.20 1.37
N LEU A 77 -4.86 -4.94 1.19
CA LEU A 77 -5.78 -5.82 0.46
C LEU A 77 -5.30 -6.08 -0.98
N ALA A 78 -4.83 -5.04 -1.68
CA ALA A 78 -4.28 -5.19 -3.02
C ALA A 78 -3.01 -6.03 -3.08
N SER A 79 -2.11 -5.86 -2.11
CA SER A 79 -0.86 -6.63 -2.02
C SER A 79 -1.13 -8.09 -1.71
N GLU A 80 -2.00 -8.37 -0.73
CA GLU A 80 -2.38 -9.73 -0.32
C GLU A 80 -3.07 -10.46 -1.48
N CYS A 81 -3.89 -9.76 -2.24
CA CYS A 81 -4.55 -10.31 -3.41
C CYS A 81 -3.56 -10.66 -4.53
N THR A 82 -2.55 -9.82 -4.75
CA THR A 82 -1.50 -10.08 -5.76
C THR A 82 -0.69 -11.32 -5.39
N GLU A 83 -0.33 -11.47 -4.11
CA GLU A 83 0.40 -12.65 -3.61
C GLU A 83 -0.41 -13.94 -3.80
N ARG A 84 -1.73 -13.91 -3.50
CA ARG A 84 -2.63 -15.04 -3.76
C ARG A 84 -2.73 -15.39 -5.25
N ASP A 85 -2.84 -14.39 -6.11
CA ASP A 85 -2.96 -14.62 -7.56
C ASP A 85 -1.68 -15.22 -8.16
N GLU A 86 -0.50 -14.79 -7.68
CA GLU A 86 0.78 -15.39 -8.05
C GLU A 86 0.91 -16.85 -7.60
N GLU A 87 0.48 -17.17 -6.38
CA GLU A 87 0.48 -18.54 -5.85
C GLU A 87 -0.42 -19.47 -6.69
N ILE A 88 -1.63 -19.00 -7.01
CA ILE A 88 -2.59 -19.76 -7.85
C ILE A 88 -2.01 -19.98 -9.25
N ASN A 89 -1.44 -18.94 -9.86
CA ASN A 89 -0.79 -19.05 -11.18
C ASN A 89 0.38 -20.03 -11.17
N LEU A 90 1.20 -20.03 -10.12
CA LEU A 90 2.31 -20.96 -9.97
C LEU A 90 1.81 -22.40 -9.84
N HIS A 91 0.80 -22.62 -9.01
CA HIS A 91 0.20 -23.94 -8.81
C HIS A 91 -0.47 -24.46 -10.09
N GLU A 92 -1.14 -23.59 -10.86
CA GLU A 92 -1.72 -23.97 -12.15
C GLU A 92 -0.64 -24.37 -13.18
N LYS A 93 0.49 -23.66 -13.23
CA LYS A 93 1.63 -24.02 -14.08
C LYS A 93 2.24 -25.37 -13.67
N GLN A 94 2.35 -25.64 -12.38
CA GLN A 94 2.83 -26.93 -11.89
C GLN A 94 1.87 -28.06 -12.27
N LEU A 95 0.56 -27.85 -12.11
CA LEU A 95 -0.48 -28.80 -12.52
C LEU A 95 -0.45 -29.08 -14.03
N LYS A 96 -0.33 -28.05 -14.87
CA LYS A 96 -0.20 -28.21 -16.34
C LYS A 96 1.04 -29.02 -16.72
N THR A 97 2.17 -28.77 -16.05
CA THR A 97 3.42 -29.50 -16.30
C THR A 97 3.28 -30.97 -15.89
N LEU A 98 2.71 -31.24 -14.71
CA LEU A 98 2.49 -32.60 -14.22
C LEU A 98 1.53 -33.40 -15.12
N ASN A 99 0.46 -32.75 -15.58
CA ASN A 99 -0.54 -33.38 -16.44
C ASN A 99 -0.03 -33.57 -17.88
N GLY A 100 0.91 -32.73 -18.33
CA GLY A 100 1.57 -32.86 -19.63
C GLY A 100 2.62 -33.98 -19.70
N ILE A 101 3.21 -34.37 -18.57
CA ILE A 101 4.17 -35.49 -18.47
C ILE A 101 3.45 -36.85 -18.43
N ASN A 102 2.19 -36.88 -17.98
CA ASN A 102 1.38 -38.10 -17.89
C ASN A 102 0.67 -38.48 -19.21
N LYS A 103 1.16 -38.00 -20.36
CA LYS A 103 0.63 -38.30 -21.71
C LYS A 103 1.74 -38.77 -22.64
#